data_AF-A0A2G5CXN1-F1
#
_entry.id   AF-A0A2G5CXN1-F1
#
_cell.length_a   1.000
_cell.length_b   1.000
_cell.length_c   1.000
_cell.angle_alpha   90.00
_cell.angle_beta   90.00
_cell.angle_gamma   90.00
#
_symmetry.space_group_name_H-M   'P 1'
#
loop_
_entity.id
_entity.type
_entity.pdbx_description
1 polymer ?
#
loop_
_entity_poly.entity_id
_entity_poly.type
_entity_poly.pdbx_seq_one_letter_code
_entity_poly.pdbx_strand_id
1 'polypeptide(L)'
;MFLVYYHYLFLRKINNDPTVWNQIYEIGGGSGTCAKCIMDYIMLNAPERVYKNMTYTSVEISSSLAKQQLETVGEVRSHLSKFRVECRDATDPSGWGDVDSQPCWVIMLEVLDNLPHDIIYSGNQVSPWLEVWLEKQHDNAHVSEVYKPIQDPLIGRCIEIINLDKDNSTMGSSAVSTAKSIWSKVFPKPRRSWIPTGCLKLLEVLHGALPKMSLIASDFSYLPDVSIPGERAPLVSTKKDGKSSDLKSYLDAKGDSDIFFPTDFWLLERIDHYCSGSVSLWKDKSSKKGKKRRTITLGTDQFMGEFGLPSKTRTKDGYNPLLDDFKNTKFYISVPTHNTK
;
A
#
# COMPACT_ATOMS: atom_id res chain seq x y z
N MET A 1 4.36 20.38 7.95
CA MET A 1 5.19 19.48 7.11
C MET A 1 4.36 18.93 5.94
N PHE A 2 3.19 18.33 6.17
CA PHE A 2 2.32 17.72 5.13
C PHE A 2 1.74 18.66 4.07
N LEU A 3 1.48 19.94 4.38
CA LEU A 3 1.03 20.97 3.43
C LEU A 3 1.95 21.14 2.19
N VAL A 4 3.20 20.67 2.26
CA VAL A 4 4.21 20.82 1.22
C VAL A 4 4.24 19.64 0.24
N TYR A 5 3.60 18.51 0.56
CA TYR A 5 3.73 17.23 -0.17
C TYR A 5 2.95 17.19 -1.49
N TYR A 6 1.89 17.98 -1.57
CA TYR A 6 0.80 17.74 -2.49
C TYR A 6 0.61 18.86 -3.50
N HIS A 7 1.54 19.84 -3.51
CA HIS A 7 1.35 21.09 -4.20
C HIS A 7 1.11 20.91 -5.70
N TYR A 8 2.03 20.25 -6.38
CA TYR A 8 1.95 20.13 -7.84
C TYR A 8 0.99 19.03 -8.29
N LEU A 9 0.91 17.92 -7.55
CA LEU A 9 0.03 16.79 -7.87
C LEU A 9 -1.44 17.23 -7.89
N PHE A 10 -1.84 17.98 -6.85
CA PHE A 10 -3.20 18.50 -6.73
C PHE A 10 -3.42 19.64 -7.73
N LEU A 11 -2.55 20.64 -7.81
CA LEU A 11 -2.76 21.76 -8.74
C LEU A 11 -2.79 21.36 -10.21
N ARG A 12 -1.82 20.56 -10.69
CA ARG A 12 -1.76 20.21 -12.12
C ARG A 12 -2.97 19.37 -12.54
N LYS A 13 -3.45 18.49 -11.66
CA LYS A 13 -4.59 17.63 -11.98
C LYS A 13 -5.93 18.33 -11.75
N ILE A 14 -6.08 19.13 -10.70
CA ILE A 14 -7.26 20.00 -10.47
C ILE A 14 -7.42 21.00 -11.62
N ASN A 15 -6.34 21.60 -12.10
CA ASN A 15 -6.41 22.57 -13.19
C ASN A 15 -6.72 21.93 -14.55
N ASN A 16 -6.26 20.70 -14.80
CA ASN A 16 -6.52 19.99 -16.05
C ASN A 16 -7.88 19.28 -16.06
N ASP A 17 -8.37 18.79 -14.92
CA ASP A 17 -9.71 18.23 -14.79
C ASP A 17 -10.27 18.44 -13.36
N PRO A 18 -11.02 19.53 -13.15
CA PRO A 18 -11.55 19.91 -11.84
C PRO A 18 -12.70 19.01 -11.38
N THR A 19 -13.21 18.10 -12.22
CA THR A 19 -14.27 17.16 -11.85
C THR A 19 -13.76 15.96 -11.05
N VAL A 20 -12.45 15.70 -11.07
CA VAL A 20 -11.81 14.49 -10.51
C VAL A 20 -11.61 14.57 -8.99
N TRP A 21 -11.77 15.74 -8.37
CA TRP A 21 -11.37 16.00 -6.97
C TRP A 21 -12.54 16.26 -6.01
N ASN A 22 -13.77 15.95 -6.41
CA ASN A 22 -14.93 16.16 -5.54
C ASN A 22 -15.02 15.15 -4.39
N GLN A 23 -14.28 14.04 -4.46
CA GLN A 23 -14.30 13.00 -3.43
C GLN A 23 -12.88 12.48 -3.15
N ILE A 24 -12.47 12.56 -1.90
CA ILE A 24 -11.23 11.99 -1.39
C ILE A 24 -11.58 10.99 -0.29
N TYR A 25 -11.01 9.80 -0.40
CA TYR A 25 -10.99 8.78 0.63
C TYR A 25 -9.56 8.66 1.16
N GLU A 26 -9.38 8.74 2.47
CA GLU A 26 -8.11 8.44 3.14
C GLU A 26 -8.28 7.17 3.96
N ILE A 27 -7.48 6.15 3.70
CA ILE A 27 -7.49 4.92 4.49
C ILE A 27 -6.44 5.05 5.58
N GLY A 28 -6.82 4.86 6.84
CA GLY A 28 -5.91 4.96 7.98
C GLY A 28 -5.38 6.38 8.23
N GLY A 29 -6.28 7.36 8.36
CA GLY A 29 -5.92 8.79 8.50
C GLY A 29 -5.17 9.18 9.79
N GLY A 30 -4.90 8.24 10.70
CA GLY A 30 -4.13 8.46 11.92
C GLY A 30 -4.73 9.57 12.78
N SER A 31 -3.92 10.60 13.08
CA SER A 31 -4.38 11.76 13.86
C SER A 31 -5.23 12.77 13.07
N GLY A 32 -5.35 12.62 11.74
CA GLY A 32 -6.09 13.55 10.87
C GLY A 32 -5.28 14.76 10.41
N THR A 33 -3.98 14.79 10.75
CA THR A 33 -3.07 15.86 10.34
C THR A 33 -2.93 15.91 8.81
N CYS A 34 -2.91 14.76 8.13
CA CYS A 34 -2.80 14.70 6.67
C CYS A 34 -4.07 15.27 6.01
N ALA A 35 -5.26 14.78 6.39
CA ALA A 35 -6.55 15.31 5.95
C ALA A 35 -6.62 16.83 6.11
N LYS A 36 -6.33 17.34 7.32
CA LYS A 36 -6.33 18.78 7.59
C LYS A 36 -5.38 19.53 6.65
N CYS A 37 -4.14 19.06 6.50
CA CYS A 37 -3.16 19.70 5.63
C CYS A 37 -3.57 19.71 4.15
N ILE A 38 -4.17 18.62 3.65
CA ILE A 38 -4.67 18.54 2.28
C ILE A 38 -5.85 19.52 2.10
N MET A 39 -6.78 19.56 3.04
CA MET A 39 -7.95 20.45 2.98
C MET A 39 -7.55 21.93 3.07
N ASP A 40 -6.64 22.28 3.98
CA ASP A 40 -6.03 23.62 4.07
C ASP A 40 -5.36 24.00 2.74
N TYR A 41 -4.60 23.06 2.16
CA TYR A 41 -3.93 23.27 0.89
C TYR A 41 -4.92 23.58 -0.25
N ILE A 42 -5.96 22.74 -0.40
CA ILE A 42 -6.99 22.92 -1.42
C ILE A 42 -7.75 24.23 -1.20
N MET A 43 -8.11 24.55 0.04
CA MET A 43 -8.80 25.80 0.39
C MET A 43 -8.00 27.04 -0.01
N LEU A 44 -6.67 27.01 0.13
CA LEU A 44 -5.79 28.14 -0.14
C LEU A 44 -5.35 28.25 -1.61
N ASN A 45 -5.27 27.14 -2.34
CA ASN A 45 -4.59 27.10 -3.65
C ASN A 45 -5.47 26.65 -4.82
N ALA A 46 -6.58 25.94 -4.57
CA ALA A 46 -7.47 25.47 -5.64
C ALA A 46 -8.54 26.53 -5.99
N PRO A 47 -9.14 26.48 -7.19
CA PRO A 47 -10.31 27.29 -7.51
C PRO A 47 -11.43 27.06 -6.48
N GLU A 48 -12.09 28.13 -6.03
CA GLU A 48 -13.06 28.10 -4.92
C GLU A 48 -14.13 27.01 -5.07
N ARG A 49 -14.59 26.76 -6.31
CA ARG A 49 -15.58 25.71 -6.64
C ARG A 49 -15.12 24.30 -6.27
N VAL A 50 -13.82 24.02 -6.30
CA VAL A 50 -13.26 22.70 -5.97
C VAL A 50 -13.40 22.47 -4.47
N TYR A 51 -12.90 23.41 -3.66
CA TYR A 51 -13.03 23.33 -2.22
C TYR A 51 -14.50 23.33 -1.78
N LYS A 52 -15.38 24.14 -2.40
CA LYS A 52 -16.80 24.17 -2.04
C LYS A 52 -17.51 22.83 -2.24
N ASN A 53 -17.15 22.09 -3.29
CA ASN A 53 -17.84 20.86 -3.70
C ASN A 53 -17.13 19.57 -3.29
N MET A 54 -15.94 19.66 -2.69
CA MET A 54 -15.22 18.47 -2.26
C MET A 54 -15.83 17.84 -1.01
N THR A 55 -15.65 16.54 -0.90
CA THR A 55 -15.88 15.75 0.30
C THR A 55 -14.61 14.96 0.61
N TYR A 56 -14.29 14.87 1.90
CA TYR A 56 -13.14 14.14 2.41
C TYR A 56 -13.65 13.12 3.43
N THR A 57 -13.41 11.85 3.13
CA THR A 57 -13.88 10.72 3.93
C THR A 57 -12.68 9.96 4.44
N SER A 58 -12.41 10.01 5.73
CA SER A 58 -11.42 9.12 6.34
C SER A 58 -12.09 7.79 6.69
N VAL A 59 -11.47 6.67 6.31
CA VAL A 59 -11.88 5.32 6.69
C VAL A 59 -10.88 4.81 7.73
N GLU A 60 -11.36 4.63 8.96
CA GLU A 60 -10.52 4.35 10.13
C GLU A 60 -11.15 3.22 10.94
N ILE A 61 -10.34 2.28 11.44
CA ILE A 61 -10.86 1.17 12.27
C ILE A 61 -10.93 1.56 13.75
N SER A 62 -10.05 2.46 14.20
CA SER A 62 -9.98 2.91 15.58
C SER A 62 -10.96 4.05 15.86
N SER A 63 -11.93 3.81 16.74
CA SER A 63 -12.86 4.83 17.19
C SER A 63 -12.18 5.99 17.93
N SER A 64 -11.05 5.76 18.60
CA SER A 64 -10.29 6.82 19.27
C SER A 64 -9.59 7.72 18.25
N LEU A 65 -8.96 7.14 17.23
CA LEU A 65 -8.35 7.90 16.14
C LEU A 65 -9.42 8.65 15.34
N ALA A 66 -10.57 8.01 15.07
CA ALA A 66 -11.69 8.67 14.41
C ALA A 66 -12.15 9.93 15.15
N LYS A 67 -12.26 9.87 16.48
CA LYS A 67 -12.56 11.04 17.31
C LYS A 67 -11.46 12.11 17.22
N GLN A 68 -10.19 11.70 17.34
CA GLN A 68 -9.05 12.61 17.24
C GLN A 68 -8.97 13.32 15.87
N GLN A 69 -9.31 12.63 14.79
CA GLN A 69 -9.38 13.20 13.45
C GLN A 69 -10.45 14.28 13.35
N LEU A 70 -11.64 14.04 13.90
CA LEU A 70 -12.72 15.04 13.95
C LEU A 70 -12.30 16.28 14.76
N GLU A 71 -11.58 16.10 15.86
CA GLU A 71 -11.03 17.20 16.66
C GLU A 71 -9.97 17.99 15.87
N THR A 72 -9.00 17.30 15.28
CA THR A 72 -7.87 17.90 14.54
C THR A 72 -8.35 18.66 13.29
N VAL A 73 -9.20 18.04 12.47
CA VAL A 73 -9.76 18.69 11.27
C VAL A 73 -10.77 19.77 11.66
N GLY A 74 -11.48 19.59 12.77
CA GLY A 74 -12.46 20.54 13.32
C GLY A 74 -11.87 21.85 13.83
N GLU A 75 -10.55 21.94 14.05
CA GLU A 75 -9.84 23.21 14.32
C GLU A 75 -10.10 24.26 13.24
N VAL A 76 -10.37 23.84 12.01
CA VAL A 76 -10.72 24.71 10.87
C VAL A 76 -12.20 24.56 10.57
N ARG A 77 -13.02 25.51 11.07
CA ARG A 77 -14.50 25.45 11.00
C ARG A 77 -15.05 25.21 9.58
N SER A 78 -14.38 25.67 8.54
CA SER A 78 -14.83 25.47 7.15
C SER A 78 -14.73 24.01 6.69
N HIS A 79 -13.86 23.20 7.30
CA HIS A 79 -13.67 21.78 7.00
C HIS A 79 -14.81 20.90 7.54
N LEU A 80 -15.48 21.30 8.63
CA LEU A 80 -16.52 20.50 9.30
C LEU A 80 -17.66 20.03 8.37
N SER A 81 -18.00 20.84 7.36
CA SER A 81 -19.05 20.52 6.38
C SER A 81 -18.59 19.56 5.27
N LYS A 82 -17.30 19.23 5.21
CA LYS A 82 -16.64 18.51 4.10
C LYS A 82 -15.94 17.26 4.55
N PHE A 83 -15.51 17.22 5.81
CA PHE A 83 -14.80 16.09 6.40
C PHE A 83 -15.75 15.19 7.19
N ARG A 84 -15.62 13.88 6.99
CA ARG A 84 -16.25 12.87 7.85
C ARG A 84 -15.30 11.71 8.08
N VAL A 85 -15.53 10.98 9.16
CA VAL A 85 -14.84 9.72 9.44
C VAL A 85 -15.85 8.58 9.43
N GLU A 86 -15.55 7.53 8.68
CA GLU A 86 -16.30 6.29 8.62
C GLU A 86 -15.52 5.23 9.41
N CYS A 87 -16.02 4.90 10.61
CA CYS A 87 -15.35 3.95 11.50
C CYS A 87 -15.63 2.51 11.06
N ARG A 88 -14.81 1.95 10.15
CA ARG A 88 -14.99 0.62 9.56
C ARG A 88 -13.66 0.01 9.09
N ASP A 89 -13.63 -1.30 8.93
CA ASP A 89 -12.52 -2.02 8.27
C ASP A 89 -12.61 -1.81 6.76
N ALA A 90 -11.61 -1.16 6.17
CA ALA A 90 -11.56 -0.93 4.72
C ALA A 90 -11.45 -2.23 3.90
N THR A 91 -11.05 -3.34 4.52
CA THR A 91 -10.98 -4.68 3.91
C THR A 91 -12.28 -5.47 4.02
N ASP A 92 -13.31 -4.94 4.69
CA ASP A 92 -14.62 -5.57 4.78
C ASP A 92 -15.56 -5.00 3.71
N PRO A 93 -15.92 -5.78 2.67
CA PRO A 93 -16.78 -5.32 1.60
C PRO A 93 -18.18 -4.92 2.08
N SER A 94 -18.67 -5.51 3.19
CA SER A 94 -19.99 -5.19 3.73
C SER A 94 -20.06 -3.76 4.28
N GLY A 95 -18.91 -3.19 4.64
CA GLY A 95 -18.80 -1.82 5.09
C GLY A 95 -19.00 -0.79 3.99
N TRP A 96 -18.84 -1.15 2.70
CA TRP A 96 -18.73 -0.19 1.59
C TRP A 96 -20.04 0.23 0.92
N GLY A 97 -21.19 -0.34 1.30
CA GLY A 97 -22.49 0.02 0.71
C GLY A 97 -22.56 -0.26 -0.80
N ASP A 98 -23.37 0.51 -1.52
CA ASP A 98 -23.46 0.41 -2.97
C ASP A 98 -22.20 0.95 -3.66
N VAL A 99 -21.89 0.39 -4.83
CA VAL A 99 -20.74 0.79 -5.64
C VAL A 99 -20.79 2.27 -6.02
N ASP A 100 -19.80 3.06 -5.61
CA ASP A 100 -19.65 4.46 -6.02
C ASP A 100 -18.84 4.56 -7.32
N SER A 101 -19.54 4.87 -8.41
CA SER A 101 -18.96 5.04 -9.74
C SER A 101 -18.49 6.47 -10.03
N GLN A 102 -18.41 7.36 -9.05
CA GLN A 102 -17.81 8.68 -9.22
C GLN A 102 -16.27 8.58 -9.25
N PRO A 103 -15.59 9.43 -10.06
CA PRO A 103 -14.15 9.61 -9.92
C PRO A 103 -13.82 10.12 -8.52
N CYS A 104 -12.93 9.42 -7.84
CA CYS A 104 -12.45 9.79 -6.51
C CYS A 104 -10.95 9.54 -6.39
N TRP A 105 -10.35 10.10 -5.34
CA TRP A 105 -9.01 9.76 -4.91
C TRP A 105 -9.05 8.88 -3.69
N VAL A 106 -8.21 7.85 -3.68
CA VAL A 106 -7.90 7.06 -2.49
C VAL A 106 -6.45 7.34 -2.11
N ILE A 107 -6.23 7.70 -0.86
CA ILE A 107 -4.93 8.02 -0.28
C ILE A 107 -4.63 6.98 0.81
N MET A 108 -3.48 6.33 0.73
CA MET A 108 -2.99 5.36 1.71
C MET A 108 -1.54 5.69 2.07
N LEU A 109 -1.30 6.30 3.23
CA LEU A 109 0.05 6.65 3.66
C LEU A 109 0.37 5.82 4.90
N GLU A 110 1.42 4.98 4.82
CA GLU A 110 1.83 4.10 5.93
C GLU A 110 0.70 3.14 6.36
N VAL A 111 0.05 2.53 5.36
CA VAL A 111 -1.04 1.56 5.55
C VAL A 111 -0.59 0.17 5.17
N LEU A 112 0.21 0.03 4.10
CA LEU A 112 0.50 -1.24 3.46
C LEU A 112 1.47 -2.09 4.28
N ASP A 113 2.42 -1.46 4.98
CA ASP A 113 3.34 -2.10 5.91
C ASP A 113 2.66 -2.75 7.11
N ASN A 114 1.51 -2.23 7.52
CA ASN A 114 0.71 -2.75 8.63
C ASN A 114 -0.31 -3.82 8.21
N LEU A 115 -0.46 -4.06 6.90
CA LEU A 115 -1.37 -5.09 6.40
C LEU A 115 -0.77 -6.50 6.57
N PRO A 116 -1.62 -7.50 6.93
CA PRO A 116 -1.14 -8.85 7.17
C PRO A 116 -0.50 -9.47 5.92
N HIS A 117 0.57 -10.21 6.15
CA HIS A 117 1.20 -11.08 5.16
C HIS A 117 1.18 -12.53 5.62
N ASP A 118 0.75 -13.42 4.73
CA ASP A 118 0.86 -14.86 4.95
C ASP A 118 2.24 -15.38 4.55
N ILE A 119 2.68 -16.46 5.19
CA ILE A 119 3.98 -17.06 4.93
C ILE A 119 3.80 -18.31 4.08
N ILE A 120 4.57 -18.39 3.00
CA ILE A 120 4.73 -19.61 2.21
C ILE A 120 6.15 -20.13 2.28
N TYR A 121 6.27 -21.46 2.30
CA TYR A 121 7.54 -22.17 2.38
C TYR A 121 7.62 -23.24 1.30
N SER A 122 8.81 -23.47 0.75
CA SER A 122 9.09 -24.65 -0.05
C SER A 122 10.46 -25.21 0.31
N GLY A 123 10.56 -26.53 0.47
CA GLY A 123 11.79 -27.20 0.87
C GLY A 123 12.91 -27.09 -0.16
N ASN A 124 12.57 -26.86 -1.43
CA ASN A 124 13.51 -26.61 -2.52
C ASN A 124 12.78 -25.98 -3.72
N GLN A 125 13.50 -25.75 -4.82
CA GLN A 125 12.98 -25.05 -6.00
C GLN A 125 11.98 -25.88 -6.83
N VAL A 126 11.88 -27.19 -6.61
CA VAL A 126 10.97 -28.09 -7.33
C VAL A 126 9.80 -28.58 -6.47
N SER A 127 9.88 -28.43 -5.15
CA SER A 127 8.80 -28.74 -4.23
C SER A 127 7.66 -27.72 -4.31
N PRO A 128 6.40 -28.15 -4.14
CA PRO A 128 5.28 -27.23 -4.09
C PRO A 128 5.41 -26.28 -2.90
N TRP A 129 4.79 -25.11 -3.02
CA TRP A 129 4.63 -24.20 -1.89
C TRP A 129 3.67 -24.81 -0.86
N LEU A 130 4.02 -24.62 0.41
CA LEU A 130 3.22 -24.92 1.60
C LEU A 130 2.89 -23.61 2.30
N GLU A 131 1.70 -23.51 2.86
CA GLU A 131 1.32 -22.44 3.80
C GLU A 131 1.90 -22.75 5.18
N VAL A 132 2.37 -21.71 5.89
CA VAL A 132 2.93 -21.85 7.24
C VAL A 132 1.90 -21.39 8.27
N TRP A 133 1.51 -22.30 9.15
CA TRP A 133 0.60 -22.07 10.26
C TRP A 133 1.37 -21.93 11.57
N LEU A 134 0.82 -21.14 12.49
CA LEU A 134 1.30 -21.05 13.85
C LEU A 134 0.41 -21.89 14.77
N GLU A 135 0.98 -22.89 15.43
CA GLU A 135 0.28 -23.74 16.38
C GLU A 135 0.86 -23.55 17.79
N LYS A 136 -0.02 -23.33 18.76
CA LYS A 136 0.35 -23.25 20.17
C LYS A 136 0.50 -24.67 20.71
N GLN A 137 1.65 -24.97 21.30
CA GLN A 137 1.87 -26.29 21.90
C GLN A 137 1.12 -26.41 23.23
N HIS A 138 0.59 -27.61 23.52
CA HIS A 138 -0.32 -27.85 24.64
C HIS A 138 0.33 -27.60 26.02
N ASP A 139 1.64 -27.82 26.16
CA ASP A 139 2.28 -27.89 27.48
C ASP A 139 3.14 -26.67 27.85
N ASN A 140 3.55 -25.85 26.88
CA ASN A 140 4.28 -24.61 27.12
C ASN A 140 3.75 -23.56 26.16
N ALA A 141 3.59 -22.30 26.57
CA ALA A 141 3.08 -21.20 25.74
C ALA A 141 3.94 -20.86 24.49
N HIS A 142 4.84 -21.77 24.07
CA HIS A 142 5.59 -21.74 22.84
C HIS A 142 4.69 -21.97 21.63
N VAL A 143 4.92 -21.14 20.62
CA VAL A 143 4.29 -21.22 19.31
C VAL A 143 5.32 -21.85 18.36
N SER A 144 4.89 -22.80 17.55
CA SER A 144 5.72 -23.43 16.52
C SER A 144 5.07 -23.33 15.15
N GLU A 145 5.90 -23.30 14.11
CA GLU A 145 5.44 -23.37 12.72
C GLU A 145 5.04 -24.80 12.33
N VAL A 146 3.94 -24.92 11.59
CA VAL A 146 3.50 -26.15 10.93
C VAL A 146 3.25 -25.86 9.46
N TYR A 147 3.66 -26.78 8.58
CA TYR A 147 3.60 -26.58 7.14
C TYR A 147 2.47 -27.42 6.55
N LYS A 148 1.53 -26.78 5.85
CA LYS A 148 0.35 -27.44 5.28
C LYS A 148 0.29 -27.18 3.76
N PRO A 149 -0.34 -28.05 2.96
CA PRO A 149 -0.64 -27.74 1.57
C PRO A 149 -1.47 -26.45 1.49
N ILE A 150 -1.24 -25.61 0.48
CA ILE A 150 -1.99 -24.36 0.30
C ILE A 150 -3.48 -24.66 0.16
N GLN A 151 -4.29 -24.05 1.02
CA GLN A 151 -5.75 -24.10 0.99
C GLN A 151 -6.37 -22.71 0.90
N ASP A 152 -5.68 -21.68 1.41
CA ASP A 152 -6.20 -20.30 1.37
C ASP A 152 -6.23 -19.74 -0.07
N PRO A 153 -7.41 -19.31 -0.58
CA PRO A 153 -7.54 -18.75 -1.92
C PRO A 153 -6.81 -17.41 -2.09
N LEU A 154 -6.65 -16.59 -1.05
CA LEU A 154 -5.85 -15.35 -1.10
C LEU A 154 -4.37 -15.66 -1.34
N ILE A 155 -3.83 -16.66 -0.63
CA ILE A 155 -2.45 -17.13 -0.86
C ILE A 155 -2.30 -17.62 -2.30
N GLY A 156 -3.23 -18.45 -2.77
CA GLY A 156 -3.24 -18.97 -4.14
C GLY A 156 -3.23 -17.85 -5.19
N ARG A 157 -4.08 -16.82 -5.04
CA ARG A 157 -4.14 -15.68 -5.95
C ARG A 157 -2.89 -14.82 -5.92
N CYS A 158 -2.31 -14.57 -4.75
CA CYS A 158 -1.02 -13.86 -4.69
C CYS A 158 0.09 -14.63 -5.41
N ILE A 159 0.15 -15.96 -5.26
CA ILE A 159 1.11 -16.80 -5.99
C ILE A 159 0.87 -16.72 -7.51
N GLU A 160 -0.39 -16.75 -7.95
CA GLU A 160 -0.75 -16.54 -9.36
C GLU A 160 -0.19 -15.21 -9.86
N ILE A 161 -0.49 -14.10 -9.16
CA ILE A 161 -0.04 -12.74 -9.52
C ILE A 161 1.50 -12.64 -9.61
N ILE A 162 2.21 -13.25 -8.67
CA ILE A 162 3.68 -13.31 -8.67
C ILE A 162 4.19 -14.08 -9.90
N ASN A 163 3.50 -15.15 -10.32
CA ASN A 163 3.93 -16.01 -11.42
C ASN A 163 3.51 -15.52 -12.82
N LEU A 164 2.50 -14.64 -12.95
CA LEU A 164 1.98 -14.12 -14.23
C LEU A 164 3.04 -13.57 -15.20
N ASP A 165 4.26 -13.29 -14.73
CA ASP A 165 5.34 -12.75 -15.56
C ASP A 165 6.56 -13.67 -15.71
N LYS A 166 6.64 -14.78 -14.97
CA LYS A 166 7.66 -15.82 -15.31
C LYS A 166 7.39 -16.40 -16.70
N ASP A 167 6.12 -16.43 -17.09
CA ASP A 167 5.66 -16.89 -18.39
C ASP A 167 5.77 -15.81 -19.49
N ASN A 168 5.88 -14.53 -19.13
CA ASN A 168 6.01 -13.41 -20.09
C ASN A 168 7.47 -12.93 -20.26
N SER A 169 8.30 -13.01 -19.21
CA SER A 169 9.74 -12.71 -19.25
C SER A 169 10.55 -13.73 -20.04
N THR A 170 9.99 -14.91 -20.33
CA THR A 170 10.56 -15.90 -21.27
C THR A 170 10.54 -15.43 -22.72
N MET A 171 9.85 -14.33 -23.05
CA MET A 171 9.87 -13.72 -24.40
C MET A 171 10.80 -12.51 -24.56
N GLY A 172 11.54 -12.06 -23.52
CA GLY A 172 12.21 -10.75 -23.54
C GLY A 172 13.64 -10.62 -22.99
N SER A 173 14.30 -11.68 -22.50
CA SER A 173 15.72 -11.57 -22.05
C SER A 173 16.46 -12.91 -22.04
N SER A 174 16.91 -13.38 -23.21
CA SER A 174 17.51 -14.71 -23.39
C SER A 174 19.05 -14.77 -23.22
N ALA A 175 19.61 -14.22 -22.14
CA ALA A 175 21.05 -14.45 -21.88
C ALA A 175 21.46 -14.56 -20.40
N VAL A 176 20.77 -13.91 -19.46
CA VAL A 176 21.24 -13.85 -18.05
C VAL A 176 20.42 -14.73 -17.08
N SER A 177 19.24 -15.22 -17.49
CA SER A 177 18.34 -16.02 -16.64
C SER A 177 18.68 -17.53 -16.60
N THR A 178 19.30 -18.07 -17.65
CA THR A 178 19.58 -19.50 -17.78
C THR A 178 20.62 -20.00 -16.77
N ALA A 179 21.65 -19.19 -16.47
CA ALA A 179 22.71 -19.56 -15.53
C ALA A 179 22.20 -19.67 -14.08
N LYS A 180 21.28 -18.79 -13.65
CA LYS A 180 20.66 -18.86 -12.31
C LYS A 180 19.77 -20.10 -12.17
N SER A 181 19.03 -20.46 -13.22
CA SER A 181 18.16 -21.64 -13.22
C SER A 181 18.95 -22.95 -13.05
N ILE A 182 20.07 -23.10 -13.75
CA ILE A 182 20.92 -24.30 -13.66
C ILE A 182 21.56 -24.42 -12.27
N TRP A 183 22.11 -23.32 -11.72
CA TRP A 183 22.74 -23.35 -10.39
C TRP A 183 21.73 -23.61 -9.27
N SER A 184 20.49 -23.14 -9.41
CA SER A 184 19.40 -23.40 -8.47
C SER A 184 18.90 -24.85 -8.47
N LYS A 185 19.17 -25.61 -9.54
CA LYS A 185 18.87 -27.05 -9.63
C LYS A 185 19.98 -27.92 -9.02
N VAL A 186 21.21 -27.41 -8.95
CA VAL A 186 22.37 -28.15 -8.44
C VAL A 186 22.52 -28.02 -6.91
N PHE A 187 22.00 -26.94 -6.31
CA PHE A 187 21.95 -26.76 -4.86
C PHE A 187 20.50 -26.48 -4.41
N PRO A 188 19.74 -27.53 -4.04
CA PRO A 188 18.39 -27.34 -3.52
C PRO A 188 18.47 -26.51 -2.24
N LYS A 189 17.75 -25.38 -2.22
CA LYS A 189 17.70 -24.49 -1.04
C LYS A 189 16.26 -24.22 -0.66
N PRO A 190 15.93 -24.29 0.64
CA PRO A 190 14.61 -23.93 1.10
C PRO A 190 14.34 -22.46 0.77
N ARG A 191 13.08 -22.17 0.44
CA ARG A 191 12.61 -20.83 0.10
C ARG A 191 11.47 -20.47 1.03
N ARG A 192 11.46 -19.22 1.46
CA ARG A 192 10.40 -18.63 2.28
C ARG A 192 10.02 -17.29 1.69
N SER A 193 8.73 -16.99 1.69
CA SER A 193 8.23 -15.72 1.21
C SER A 193 7.05 -15.26 2.03
N TRP A 194 7.03 -13.96 2.33
CA TRP A 194 5.92 -13.27 2.96
C TRP A 194 5.08 -12.62 1.85
N ILE A 195 3.79 -12.91 1.86
CA ILE A 195 2.89 -12.67 0.74
C ILE A 195 1.83 -11.66 1.18
N PRO A 196 1.65 -10.53 0.47
CA PRO A 196 0.82 -9.40 0.91
C PRO A 196 -0.69 -9.66 0.71
N THR A 197 -1.23 -10.67 1.36
CA THR A 197 -2.65 -11.07 1.26
C THR A 197 -3.58 -9.99 1.78
N GLY A 198 -3.20 -9.24 2.82
CA GLY A 198 -3.95 -8.07 3.29
C GLY A 198 -4.05 -6.96 2.24
N CYS A 199 -2.95 -6.68 1.53
CA CYS A 199 -2.94 -5.71 0.41
C CYS A 199 -3.84 -6.17 -0.74
N LEU A 200 -3.78 -7.45 -1.11
CA LEU A 200 -4.68 -8.03 -2.12
C LEU A 200 -6.14 -7.84 -1.71
N LYS A 201 -6.52 -8.26 -0.50
CA LYS A 201 -7.87 -8.13 0.02
C LYS A 201 -8.35 -6.68 0.02
N LEU A 202 -7.53 -5.75 0.52
CA LEU A 202 -7.86 -4.33 0.55
C LEU A 202 -8.12 -3.78 -0.86
N LEU A 203 -7.20 -4.01 -1.80
CA LEU A 203 -7.34 -3.50 -3.16
C LEU A 203 -8.51 -4.14 -3.92
N GLU A 204 -8.84 -5.41 -3.66
CA GLU A 204 -10.06 -6.04 -4.20
C GLU A 204 -11.32 -5.32 -3.73
N VAL A 205 -11.43 -5.03 -2.43
CA VAL A 205 -12.58 -4.31 -1.88
C VAL A 205 -12.65 -2.89 -2.43
N LEU A 206 -11.53 -2.16 -2.46
CA LEU A 206 -11.49 -0.80 -2.97
C LEU A 206 -11.83 -0.70 -4.46
N HIS A 207 -11.34 -1.61 -5.31
CA HIS A 207 -11.73 -1.63 -6.74
C HIS A 207 -13.18 -2.06 -6.96
N GLY A 208 -13.72 -2.90 -6.07
CA GLY A 208 -15.13 -3.28 -6.07
C GLY A 208 -16.04 -2.12 -5.70
N ALA A 209 -15.70 -1.39 -4.62
CA ALA A 209 -16.50 -0.29 -4.09
C ALA A 209 -16.31 1.04 -4.85
N LEU A 210 -15.07 1.35 -5.25
CA LEU A 210 -14.67 2.60 -5.89
C LEU A 210 -14.01 2.35 -7.26
N PRO A 211 -14.73 1.79 -8.25
CA PRO A 211 -14.18 1.31 -9.53
C PRO A 211 -13.54 2.37 -10.44
N LYS A 212 -13.65 3.66 -10.10
CA LYS A 212 -13.02 4.79 -10.81
C LYS A 212 -11.96 5.52 -9.97
N MET A 213 -11.52 4.93 -8.85
CA MET A 213 -10.52 5.55 -7.99
C MET A 213 -9.19 5.80 -8.71
N SER A 214 -8.61 6.96 -8.44
CA SER A 214 -7.16 7.20 -8.56
C SER A 214 -6.53 6.93 -7.19
N LEU A 215 -5.45 6.15 -7.16
CA LEU A 215 -4.79 5.73 -5.93
C LEU A 215 -3.46 6.47 -5.78
N ILE A 216 -3.20 6.96 -4.57
CA ILE A 216 -1.87 7.35 -4.08
C ILE A 216 -1.60 6.46 -2.87
N ALA A 217 -0.51 5.71 -2.92
CA ALA A 217 -0.01 4.96 -1.77
C ALA A 217 1.43 5.36 -1.48
N SER A 218 1.82 5.43 -0.21
CA SER A 218 3.21 5.65 0.20
C SER A 218 3.57 4.74 1.36
N ASP A 219 4.72 4.09 1.28
CA ASP A 219 5.16 3.16 2.32
C ASP A 219 6.67 2.85 2.23
N PHE A 220 7.20 2.13 3.21
CA PHE A 220 8.57 1.62 3.23
C PHE A 220 8.79 0.62 2.11
N SER A 221 9.73 0.90 1.21
CA SER A 221 10.19 -0.01 0.15
C SER A 221 11.24 -1.02 0.63
N TYR A 222 11.90 -0.73 1.75
CA TYR A 222 12.75 -1.65 2.47
C TYR A 222 12.80 -1.28 3.95
N LEU A 223 13.07 -2.26 4.80
CA LEU A 223 13.30 -2.09 6.23
C LEU A 223 14.78 -2.42 6.52
N PRO A 224 15.52 -1.56 7.24
CA PRO A 224 16.90 -1.85 7.61
C PRO A 224 16.94 -3.01 8.62
N ASP A 225 18.06 -3.74 8.66
CA ASP A 225 18.40 -4.68 9.72
C ASP A 225 17.39 -5.84 9.97
N VAL A 226 16.57 -6.18 8.96
CA VAL A 226 15.67 -7.34 9.03
C VAL A 226 16.47 -8.63 9.15
N SER A 227 16.31 -9.30 10.30
CA SER A 227 16.96 -10.58 10.60
C SER A 227 16.05 -11.80 10.38
N ILE A 228 14.74 -11.57 10.24
CA ILE A 228 13.74 -12.61 10.00
C ILE A 228 13.93 -13.15 8.56
N PRO A 229 13.94 -14.48 8.36
CA PRO A 229 14.17 -15.05 7.03
C PRO A 229 12.98 -14.90 6.09
N GLY A 230 13.27 -14.83 4.80
CA GLY A 230 12.29 -14.89 3.71
C GLY A 230 12.25 -13.62 2.86
N GLU A 231 11.82 -13.79 1.61
CA GLU A 231 11.53 -12.64 0.74
C GLU A 231 10.40 -11.80 1.35
N ARG A 232 10.56 -10.48 1.42
CA ARG A 232 9.62 -9.52 2.06
C ARG A 232 9.37 -9.75 3.56
N ALA A 233 10.35 -10.30 4.28
CA ALA A 233 10.23 -10.52 5.71
C ALA A 233 9.97 -9.21 6.48
N PRO A 234 9.20 -9.28 7.58
CA PRO A 234 8.89 -8.12 8.39
C PRO A 234 10.06 -7.72 9.29
N LEU A 235 10.04 -6.48 9.74
CA LEU A 235 10.66 -6.06 10.98
C LEU A 235 9.65 -6.25 12.11
N VAL A 236 10.07 -6.92 13.18
CA VAL A 236 9.25 -7.08 14.39
C VAL A 236 9.95 -6.34 15.51
N SER A 237 9.29 -5.32 16.07
CA SER A 237 9.88 -4.46 17.09
C SER A 237 9.02 -4.47 18.36
N THR A 238 9.64 -4.62 19.52
CA THR A 238 8.96 -4.50 20.82
C THR A 238 9.44 -3.26 21.55
N LYS A 239 8.53 -2.60 22.29
CA LYS A 239 8.85 -1.45 23.13
C LYS A 239 8.86 -1.87 24.59
N LYS A 240 10.02 -1.77 25.23
CA LYS A 240 10.17 -1.97 26.67
C LYS A 240 10.82 -0.75 27.30
N ASP A 241 10.17 -0.18 28.32
CA ASP A 241 10.65 1.01 29.05
C ASP A 241 11.00 2.19 28.13
N GLY A 242 10.21 2.40 27.08
CA GLY A 242 10.41 3.47 26.09
C GLY A 242 11.56 3.23 25.10
N LYS A 243 12.21 2.06 25.12
CA LYS A 243 13.23 1.66 24.15
C LYS A 243 12.68 0.59 23.21
N SER A 244 12.87 0.80 21.91
CA SER A 244 12.56 -0.20 20.89
C SER A 244 13.72 -1.19 20.76
N SER A 245 13.39 -2.47 20.61
CA SER A 245 14.34 -3.53 20.26
C SER A 245 13.73 -4.48 19.24
N ASP A 246 14.49 -4.84 18.22
CA ASP A 246 14.02 -5.71 17.15
C ASP A 246 14.19 -7.18 17.50
N LEU A 247 13.13 -7.95 17.31
CA LEU A 247 13.10 -9.38 17.56
C LEU A 247 13.71 -10.13 16.37
N LYS A 248 14.43 -11.21 16.69
CA LYS A 248 15.03 -12.10 15.67
C LYS A 248 14.04 -13.12 15.10
N SER A 249 12.89 -13.27 15.76
CA SER A 249 11.83 -14.19 15.39
C SER A 249 10.48 -13.55 15.66
N TYR A 250 9.57 -13.67 14.71
CA TYR A 250 8.18 -13.25 14.87
C TYR A 250 7.39 -14.17 15.81
N LEU A 251 7.91 -15.37 16.12
CA LEU A 251 7.30 -16.27 17.10
C LEU A 251 7.43 -15.76 18.54
N ASP A 252 8.39 -14.86 18.77
CA ASP A 252 8.60 -14.20 20.07
C ASP A 252 7.75 -12.93 20.22
N ALA A 253 7.03 -12.53 19.17
CA ALA A 253 6.18 -11.34 19.18
C ALA A 253 5.03 -11.51 20.18
N LYS A 254 4.78 -10.44 20.94
CA LYS A 254 3.68 -10.36 21.93
C LYS A 254 2.73 -9.24 21.54
N GLY A 255 1.62 -9.09 22.25
CA GLY A 255 0.57 -8.13 21.91
C GLY A 255 0.99 -6.65 21.92
N ASP A 256 2.18 -6.34 22.45
CA ASP A 256 2.82 -5.01 22.45
C ASP A 256 3.94 -4.88 21.39
N SER A 257 4.08 -5.88 20.52
CA SER A 257 5.05 -5.87 19.42
C SER A 257 4.42 -5.30 18.16
N ASP A 258 5.12 -4.37 17.54
CA ASP A 258 4.77 -3.80 16.25
C ASP A 258 5.41 -4.65 15.13
N ILE A 259 4.65 -4.99 14.09
CA ILE A 259 5.12 -5.78 12.93
C ILE A 259 4.94 -4.95 11.67
N PHE A 260 6.03 -4.70 10.95
CA PHE A 260 6.04 -3.90 9.73
C PHE A 260 6.57 -4.71 8.57
N PHE A 261 5.89 -4.67 7.43
CA PHE A 261 6.33 -5.32 6.20
C PHE A 261 6.89 -4.30 5.21
N PRO A 262 8.03 -4.58 4.54
CA PRO A 262 8.44 -3.75 3.41
C PRO A 262 7.46 -3.95 2.24
N THR A 263 6.97 -2.86 1.68
CA THR A 263 6.13 -2.87 0.50
C THR A 263 6.96 -3.16 -0.75
N ASP A 264 6.65 -4.28 -1.41
CA ASP A 264 7.16 -4.59 -2.75
C ASP A 264 6.32 -3.84 -3.79
N PHE A 265 6.77 -2.63 -4.16
CA PHE A 265 6.05 -1.73 -5.06
C PHE A 265 5.80 -2.31 -6.46
N TRP A 266 6.63 -3.26 -6.90
CA TRP A 266 6.40 -3.97 -8.17
C TRP A 266 5.24 -4.96 -8.02
N LEU A 267 5.16 -5.65 -6.88
CA LEU A 267 4.04 -6.55 -6.60
C LEU A 267 2.75 -5.77 -6.34
N LEU A 268 2.82 -4.63 -5.66
CA LEU A 268 1.70 -3.70 -5.45
C LEU A 268 1.06 -3.28 -6.78
N GLU A 269 1.87 -2.88 -7.77
CA GLU A 269 1.38 -2.52 -9.11
C GLU A 269 0.59 -3.66 -9.76
N ARG A 270 1.07 -4.90 -9.59
CA ARG A 270 0.40 -6.08 -10.17
C ARG A 270 -0.89 -6.42 -9.48
N ILE A 271 -0.92 -6.33 -8.15
CA ILE A 271 -2.14 -6.52 -7.36
C ILE A 271 -3.17 -5.47 -7.78
N ASP A 272 -2.77 -4.20 -7.88
CA ASP A 272 -3.65 -3.12 -8.35
C ASP A 272 -4.19 -3.37 -9.77
N HIS A 273 -3.33 -3.79 -10.70
CA HIS A 273 -3.76 -4.19 -12.05
C HIS A 273 -4.67 -5.43 -12.06
N TYR A 274 -4.42 -6.41 -11.20
CA TYR A 274 -5.26 -7.59 -11.04
C TYR A 274 -6.65 -7.20 -10.54
N CYS A 275 -6.73 -6.47 -9.42
CA CYS A 275 -7.97 -6.07 -8.77
C CYS A 275 -8.81 -5.08 -9.61
N SER A 276 -8.16 -4.23 -10.41
CA SER A 276 -8.86 -3.32 -11.34
C SER A 276 -9.49 -4.02 -12.55
N GLY A 277 -9.28 -5.33 -12.71
CA GLY A 277 -9.71 -6.10 -13.87
C GLY A 277 -8.80 -5.94 -15.10
N SER A 278 -7.63 -5.30 -14.95
CA SER A 278 -6.67 -5.15 -16.05
C SER A 278 -6.08 -6.49 -16.49
N VAL A 279 -5.95 -7.47 -15.57
CA VAL A 279 -5.36 -8.79 -15.87
C VAL A 279 -6.19 -9.61 -16.88
N SER A 280 -7.50 -9.34 -17.00
CA SER A 280 -8.35 -9.94 -18.05
C SER A 280 -7.89 -9.62 -19.48
N LEU A 281 -7.13 -8.53 -19.70
CA LEU A 281 -6.54 -8.17 -20.99
C LEU A 281 -5.36 -9.07 -21.40
N TRP A 282 -4.72 -9.73 -20.45
CA TRP A 282 -3.45 -10.44 -20.66
C TRP A 282 -3.65 -11.91 -21.02
N LYS A 283 -4.75 -12.52 -20.55
CA LYS A 283 -5.16 -13.88 -20.93
C LYS A 283 -6.03 -13.92 -22.19
N ASP A 284 -6.72 -12.83 -22.51
CA ASP A 284 -7.68 -12.80 -23.62
C ASP A 284 -7.39 -11.62 -24.57
N LYS A 285 -6.52 -11.85 -25.56
CA LYS A 285 -6.19 -10.85 -26.61
C LYS A 285 -7.43 -10.41 -27.42
N SER A 286 -8.56 -11.10 -27.32
CA SER A 286 -9.83 -10.72 -27.95
C SER A 286 -10.68 -9.75 -27.11
N SER A 287 -10.50 -9.69 -25.80
CA SER A 287 -11.33 -8.86 -24.92
C SER A 287 -10.68 -7.50 -24.67
N LYS A 288 -11.07 -6.47 -25.43
CA LYS A 288 -10.64 -5.07 -25.20
C LYS A 288 -11.28 -4.42 -23.96
N LYS A 289 -11.81 -5.19 -22.99
CA LYS A 289 -12.69 -4.69 -21.91
C LYS A 289 -12.02 -4.43 -20.56
N GLY A 290 -10.76 -4.79 -20.34
CA GLY A 290 -10.09 -4.47 -19.07
C GLY A 290 -9.74 -2.98 -18.96
N LYS A 291 -9.87 -2.43 -17.75
CA LYS A 291 -9.62 -1.02 -17.45
C LYS A 291 -8.12 -0.76 -17.32
N LYS A 292 -7.45 -0.34 -18.39
CA LYS A 292 -6.04 0.05 -18.31
C LYS A 292 -5.83 1.16 -17.26
N ARG A 293 -4.73 1.07 -16.52
CA ARG A 293 -4.30 2.07 -15.54
C ARG A 293 -2.90 2.55 -15.91
N ARG A 294 -2.61 3.81 -15.59
CA ARG A 294 -1.25 4.37 -15.67
C ARG A 294 -0.70 4.43 -14.26
N THR A 295 0.50 3.90 -14.11
CA THR A 295 1.18 3.74 -12.84
C THR A 295 2.50 4.49 -12.87
N ILE A 296 2.92 5.01 -11.73
CA ILE A 296 4.26 5.54 -11.52
C ILE A 296 4.68 5.25 -10.08
N THR A 297 5.93 4.82 -9.91
CA THR A 297 6.56 4.60 -8.61
C THR A 297 7.80 5.48 -8.52
N LEU A 298 7.90 6.29 -7.47
CA LEU A 298 9.00 7.22 -7.24
C LEU A 298 9.58 7.03 -5.84
N GLY A 299 10.89 7.24 -5.69
CA GLY A 299 11.48 7.50 -4.38
C GLY A 299 10.87 8.75 -3.76
N THR A 300 10.85 8.84 -2.43
CA THR A 300 10.29 10.02 -1.75
C THR A 300 11.01 11.31 -2.17
N ASP A 301 12.33 11.29 -2.29
CA ASP A 301 13.13 12.42 -2.80
C ASP A 301 12.66 12.89 -4.19
N GLN A 302 12.47 11.95 -5.12
CA GLN A 302 11.99 12.22 -6.47
C GLN A 302 10.56 12.74 -6.48
N PHE A 303 9.69 12.13 -5.67
CA PHE A 303 8.31 12.57 -5.50
C PHE A 303 8.25 13.99 -4.95
N MET A 304 9.05 14.32 -3.94
CA MET A 304 9.10 15.66 -3.36
C MET A 304 9.71 16.67 -4.33
N GLY A 305 10.70 16.27 -5.13
CA GLY A 305 11.28 17.11 -6.17
C GLY A 305 10.27 17.49 -7.26
N GLU A 306 9.45 16.53 -7.69
CA GLU A 306 8.45 16.74 -8.75
C GLU A 306 7.15 17.37 -8.22
N PHE A 307 6.67 16.93 -7.05
CA PHE A 307 5.33 17.26 -6.56
C PHE A 307 5.28 18.19 -5.35
N GLY A 308 6.37 18.30 -4.61
CA GLY A 308 6.45 19.08 -3.39
C GLY A 308 6.98 20.51 -3.59
N LEU A 309 7.31 21.17 -2.47
CA LEU A 309 8.06 22.43 -2.45
C LEU A 309 9.31 22.29 -1.57
N PRO A 310 10.34 21.55 -2.00
CA PRO A 310 11.53 21.29 -1.18
C PRO A 310 12.27 22.58 -0.78
N SER A 311 12.12 23.67 -1.54
CA SER A 311 12.65 24.99 -1.15
C SER A 311 12.05 25.55 0.14
N LYS A 312 10.83 25.12 0.52
CA LYS A 312 10.14 25.53 1.75
C LYS A 312 10.46 24.63 2.96
N THR A 313 11.18 23.52 2.76
CA THR A 313 11.55 22.58 3.82
C THR A 313 13.05 22.49 4.06
N ARG A 314 13.85 23.21 3.28
CA ARG A 314 15.30 23.30 3.48
C ARG A 314 15.61 24.10 4.76
N THR A 315 16.38 23.51 5.65
CA THR A 315 16.90 24.16 6.87
C THR A 315 18.03 25.14 6.52
N LYS A 316 18.42 25.99 7.48
CA LYS A 316 19.43 27.04 7.26
C LYS A 316 20.81 26.51 6.87
N ASP A 317 21.14 25.30 7.30
CA ASP A 317 22.39 24.58 6.99
C ASP A 317 22.32 23.80 5.67
N GLY A 318 21.19 23.84 4.95
CA GLY A 318 21.02 23.24 3.63
C GLY A 318 20.44 21.83 3.63
N TYR A 319 20.29 21.19 4.80
CA TYR A 319 19.62 19.90 4.93
C TYR A 319 18.13 20.00 4.57
N ASN A 320 17.55 18.92 4.04
CA ASN A 320 16.13 18.85 3.74
C ASN A 320 15.56 17.50 4.17
N PRO A 321 14.82 17.43 5.29
CA PRO A 321 14.30 16.16 5.81
C PRO A 321 13.43 15.43 4.79
N LEU A 322 12.72 16.15 3.90
CA LEU A 322 11.88 15.54 2.88
C LEU A 322 12.66 14.87 1.74
N LEU A 323 13.90 15.26 1.52
CA LEU A 323 14.77 14.68 0.49
C LEU A 323 15.78 13.69 1.09
N ASP A 324 16.17 13.91 2.35
CA ASP A 324 17.34 13.28 2.94
C ASP A 324 17.00 12.12 3.90
N ASP A 325 15.85 12.17 4.60
CA ASP A 325 15.56 11.19 5.67
C ASP A 325 14.81 9.95 5.17
N PHE A 326 13.87 10.14 4.25
CA PHE A 326 12.90 9.12 3.84
C PHE A 326 13.36 8.32 2.63
N LYS A 327 14.65 7.99 2.55
CA LYS A 327 15.25 7.26 1.41
C LYS A 327 14.71 5.83 1.25
N ASN A 328 14.15 5.29 2.32
CA ASN A 328 13.57 3.96 2.33
C ASN A 328 12.10 3.91 1.95
N THR A 329 11.41 5.05 1.76
CA THR A 329 10.01 5.08 1.35
C THR A 329 9.85 5.41 -0.13
N LYS A 330 8.73 5.00 -0.70
CA LYS A 330 8.34 5.30 -2.08
C LYS A 330 6.88 5.68 -2.16
N PHE A 331 6.55 6.44 -3.20
CA PHE A 331 5.17 6.75 -3.59
C PHE A 331 4.79 5.92 -4.81
N TYR A 332 3.61 5.32 -4.76
CA TYR A 332 2.91 4.68 -5.87
C TYR A 332 1.69 5.51 -6.24
N ILE A 333 1.57 5.87 -7.52
CA ILE A 333 0.39 6.55 -8.04
C ILE A 333 -0.19 5.71 -9.17
N SER A 334 -1.48 5.44 -9.11
CA SER A 334 -2.20 4.67 -10.11
C SER A 334 -3.49 5.36 -10.49
N VAL A 335 -3.67 5.68 -11.77
CA VAL A 335 -4.86 6.40 -12.26
C VAL A 335 -5.51 5.66 -13.43
N PRO A 336 -6.85 5.67 -13.54
CA PRO A 336 -7.53 5.11 -14.71
C PRO A 336 -7.04 5.77 -16.01
N THR A 337 -6.83 4.98 -17.07
CA THR A 337 -6.75 5.55 -18.42
C THR A 337 -8.17 5.76 -18.91
N HIS A 338 -8.70 6.97 -18.72
CA HIS A 338 -9.84 7.37 -19.52
C HIS A 338 -9.38 7.44 -20.97
N ASN A 339 -9.70 6.43 -21.77
CA ASN A 339 -9.84 6.67 -23.21
C ASN A 339 -11.05 7.59 -23.32
N THR A 340 -10.82 8.90 -23.22
CA THR A 340 -11.76 9.88 -23.73
C THR A 340 -11.93 9.56 -25.22
N LYS A 341 -13.07 8.95 -25.55
CA LYS A 341 -13.59 8.97 -26.91
C LYS A 341 -14.50 10.16 -27.04
#